data_AF-D7E0S6-F1
#
_entry.id   AF-D7E0S6-F1
#
_cell.length_a   1.000
_cell.length_b   1.000
_cell.length_c   1.000
_cell.angle_alpha   90.00
_cell.angle_beta   90.00
_cell.angle_gamma   90.00
#
_symmetry.space_group_name_H-M   'P 1'
#
loop_
_entity.id
_entity.type
_entity.pdbx_description
1 polymer ?
#
loop_
_entity_poly.entity_id
_entity_poly.type
_entity_poly.pdbx_seq_one_letter_code
_entity_poly.pdbx_strand_id
1 'polypeptide(L)'
;MKQGVLAVSGAWVAGYQVRQNFKKYWYYKLQVPIPYFQCPTPDKLIKYKHLGKAGTQEHIDAIISVFRRYLGDEIQRILLERAAIHTLDDCLLDISSGSEQESEEPLD
;
A
#
# COMPACT_ATOMS: atom_id res chain seq x y z
N MET A 1 22.62 0.30 2.18
CA MET A 1 21.52 1.23 1.81
C MET A 1 20.69 1.51 3.05
N LYS A 2 20.55 2.76 3.48
CA LYS A 2 19.58 3.10 4.54
C LYS A 2 18.19 2.91 3.92
N GLN A 3 17.34 2.05 4.49
CA GLN A 3 15.95 1.95 4.05
C GLN A 3 15.27 3.29 4.32
N GLY A 4 14.99 4.05 3.25
CA GLY A 4 14.20 5.28 3.35
C GLY A 4 12.77 4.99 3.84
N VAL A 5 12.10 6.03 4.32
CA VAL A 5 10.72 5.99 4.82
C VAL A 5 9.79 5.44 3.72
N LEU A 6 8.95 4.48 4.09
CA LEU A 6 7.96 3.87 3.18
C LEU A 6 6.79 4.83 2.94
N ALA A 7 6.30 4.90 1.71
CA ALA A 7 5.22 5.80 1.33
C ALA A 7 3.92 5.36 2.02
N VAL A 8 3.03 6.32 2.31
CA VAL A 8 1.70 6.04 2.86
C VAL A 8 0.91 5.17 1.88
N SER A 9 -0.02 4.36 2.39
CA SER A 9 -0.88 3.52 1.55
C SER A 9 -1.65 4.39 0.55
N GLY A 10 -1.70 3.93 -0.70
CA GLY A 10 -2.34 4.62 -1.80
C GLY A 10 -1.64 5.91 -2.23
N ALA A 11 -0.39 6.16 -1.84
CA ALA A 11 0.38 7.33 -2.31
C ALA A 11 0.84 7.17 -3.76
N TRP A 12 0.96 8.28 -4.50
CA TRP A 12 1.47 8.30 -5.87
C TRP A 12 2.30 9.54 -6.18
N VAL A 13 3.21 9.45 -7.14
CA VAL A 13 3.97 10.61 -7.66
C VAL A 13 3.26 11.14 -8.90
N ALA A 14 2.89 12.42 -8.88
CA ALA A 14 2.23 13.09 -10.01
C ALA A 14 3.15 14.16 -10.62
N GLY A 15 3.26 14.16 -11.94
CA GLY A 15 3.95 15.18 -12.72
C GLY A 15 3.00 16.29 -13.17
N TYR A 16 3.42 17.53 -13.03
CA TYR A 16 2.67 18.72 -13.40
C TYR A 16 3.47 19.54 -14.39
N GLN A 17 2.84 19.87 -15.52
CA GLN A 17 3.40 20.79 -16.49
C GLN A 17 2.99 22.23 -16.15
N VAL A 18 3.96 23.14 -16.13
CA VAL A 18 3.71 24.57 -16.05
C VAL A 18 4.19 25.24 -17.33
N ARG A 19 3.39 26.22 -17.79
CA ARG A 19 3.71 27.08 -18.92
C ARG A 19 3.80 28.50 -18.40
N GLN A 20 4.99 29.10 -18.43
CA GLN A 20 5.21 30.47 -17.96
C GLN A 20 6.29 31.14 -18.82
N ASN A 21 6.04 32.39 -19.25
CA ASN A 21 6.95 33.20 -20.08
C ASN A 21 7.59 32.41 -21.24
N PHE A 22 6.77 31.72 -22.04
CA PHE A 22 7.19 30.89 -23.19
C PHE A 22 8.10 29.69 -22.84
N LYS A 23 8.38 29.43 -21.56
CA LYS A 23 9.09 28.24 -21.09
C LYS A 23 8.11 27.21 -20.57
N LYS A 24 8.40 25.94 -20.86
CA LYS A 24 7.69 24.78 -20.32
C LYS A 24 8.59 24.10 -19.30
N TYR A 25 8.09 23.90 -18.09
CA TYR A 25 8.81 23.13 -17.08
C TYR A 25 7.87 22.13 -16.41
N TRP A 26 8.47 21.06 -15.91
CA TRP A 26 7.79 20.01 -15.18
C TRP A 26 8.23 20.05 -13.72
N TYR A 27 7.28 19.85 -12.82
CA TYR A 27 7.56 19.62 -11.42
C TYR A 27 6.69 18.48 -10.90
N TYR A 28 7.10 17.88 -9.80
CA TYR A 28 6.49 16.67 -9.27
C TYR A 28 5.99 16.90 -7.85
N LYS A 29 4.91 16.21 -7.50
CA LYS A 29 4.38 16.14 -6.13
C LYS A 29 4.19 14.68 -5.74
N LEU A 30 4.50 14.35 -4.50
CA LEU A 30 4.03 13.14 -3.85
C LEU A 30 2.63 13.42 -3.32
N GLN A 31 1.65 12.65 -3.75
CA GLN A 31 0.23 12.77 -3.40
C GLN A 31 -0.18 11.61 -2.49
N VAL A 32 -1.15 11.87 -1.63
CA VAL A 32 -1.77 10.87 -0.74
C VAL A 32 -3.29 11.02 -0.76
N PRO A 33 -4.07 9.95 -0.55
CA PRO A 33 -5.53 10.01 -0.60
C PRO A 33 -6.13 10.82 0.56
N ILE A 34 -5.49 10.74 1.73
CA ILE A 34 -5.91 11.32 3.01
C ILE A 34 -4.88 12.37 3.46
N PRO A 35 -5.26 13.50 4.07
CA PRO A 35 -4.29 14.50 4.54
C PRO A 35 -3.24 13.88 5.47
N TYR A 36 -1.95 14.12 5.18
CA TYR A 36 -0.85 13.44 5.88
C TYR A 36 0.36 14.34 6.15
N PHE A 37 0.70 15.23 5.22
CA PHE A 37 1.89 16.06 5.36
C PHE A 37 1.61 17.30 6.20
N GLN A 38 2.52 17.65 7.10
CA GLN A 38 2.43 18.86 7.91
C GLN A 38 2.50 20.11 7.02
N CYS A 39 1.55 21.02 7.22
CA CYS A 39 1.58 22.34 6.59
C CYS A 39 2.42 23.31 7.45
N PRO A 40 3.11 24.29 6.86
CA PRO A 40 3.72 25.38 7.62
C PRO A 40 2.73 26.22 8.44
N THR A 41 1.43 26.17 8.11
CA THR A 41 0.38 26.79 8.94
C THR A 41 -0.14 25.77 9.95
N PRO A 42 -0.23 26.14 11.25
CA PRO A 42 -0.18 25.18 12.36
C PRO A 42 -1.38 24.23 12.54
N ASP A 43 -2.45 24.31 11.75
CA ASP A 43 -3.69 23.55 12.02
C ASP A 43 -4.14 22.60 10.91
N LYS A 44 -3.38 22.43 9.83
CA LYS A 44 -3.86 21.64 8.68
C LYS A 44 -2.82 20.69 8.13
N LEU A 45 -3.23 19.44 7.95
CA LEU A 45 -2.49 18.49 7.11
C LEU A 45 -2.87 18.73 5.64
N ILE A 46 -1.89 18.56 4.76
CA ILE A 46 -2.08 18.62 3.30
C ILE A 46 -1.91 17.24 2.68
N LYS A 47 -2.55 17.07 1.52
CA LYS A 47 -2.55 15.81 0.76
C LYS A 47 -1.36 15.64 -0.18
N TYR A 48 -0.41 16.58 -0.18
CA TYR A 48 0.74 16.49 -1.05
C TYR A 48 2.01 17.08 -0.45
N LYS A 49 3.15 16.60 -0.94
CA LYS A 49 4.48 17.17 -0.72
C LYS A 49 5.09 17.56 -2.06
N HIS A 50 5.59 18.79 -2.18
CA HIS A 50 6.34 19.22 -3.36
C HIS A 50 7.70 18.51 -3.43
N LEU A 51 8.02 17.94 -4.59
CA LEU A 51 9.28 17.22 -4.85
C LEU A 51 10.24 18.03 -5.75
N GLY A 52 9.73 19.03 -6.46
CA GLY A 52 10.53 19.83 -7.39
C GLY A 52 10.70 19.15 -8.75
N LYS A 53 11.88 19.29 -9.37
CA LYS A 53 12.16 18.78 -10.72
C LYS A 53 12.49 17.27 -10.71
N ALA A 54 12.35 16.64 -11.87
CA ALA A 54 12.76 15.25 -12.06
C ALA A 54 14.25 15.05 -11.72
N GLY A 55 14.58 13.87 -11.20
CA GLY A 55 15.95 13.43 -10.90
C GLY A 55 16.60 14.06 -9.66
N THR A 56 15.89 14.92 -8.92
CA THR A 56 16.31 15.33 -7.58
C THR A 56 16.24 14.16 -6.61
N GLN A 57 17.01 14.22 -5.52
CA GLN A 57 17.01 13.14 -4.53
C GLN A 57 15.62 12.94 -3.92
N GLU A 58 14.90 14.03 -3.62
CA GLU A 58 13.54 13.98 -3.10
C GLU A 58 12.57 13.29 -4.07
N HIS A 59 12.72 13.56 -5.38
CA HIS A 59 11.93 12.91 -6.42
C HIS A 59 12.24 11.41 -6.54
N ILE A 60 13.53 11.05 -6.57
CA ILE A 60 13.98 9.66 -6.65
C ILE A 60 13.52 8.87 -5.42
N ASP A 61 13.72 9.44 -4.22
CA ASP A 61 13.31 8.83 -2.96
C ASP A 61 11.80 8.59 -2.91
N ALA A 62 11.00 9.56 -3.37
CA ALA A 62 9.55 9.41 -3.43
C ALA A 62 9.13 8.29 -4.40
N ILE A 63 9.73 8.19 -5.58
CA ILE A 63 9.45 7.12 -6.54
C ILE A 63 9.79 5.76 -5.94
N ILE A 64 11.01 5.60 -5.41
CA ILE A 64 11.46 4.35 -4.81
C ILE A 64 10.56 3.97 -3.63
N SER A 65 10.17 4.95 -2.82
CA SER A 65 9.30 4.75 -1.66
C SER A 65 7.89 4.28 -2.05
N VAL A 66 7.27 4.90 -3.07
CA VAL A 66 5.96 4.48 -3.60
C VAL A 66 6.06 3.10 -4.26
N PHE A 67 7.11 2.85 -5.04
CA PHE A 67 7.32 1.55 -5.68
C PHE A 67 7.50 0.41 -4.66
N ARG A 68 8.30 0.64 -3.61
CA ARG A 68 8.46 -0.31 -2.51
C ARG A 68 7.15 -0.58 -1.79
N ARG A 69 6.31 0.45 -1.59
CA ARG A 69 4.99 0.30 -0.98
C ARG A 69 4.09 -0.57 -1.84
N TYR A 70 4.00 -0.27 -3.14
CA TYR A 70 3.23 -1.07 -4.10
C TYR A 70 3.67 -2.54 -4.10
N LEU A 71 4.98 -2.80 -4.17
CA LEU A 71 5.50 -4.17 -4.17
C LEU A 71 5.17 -4.90 -2.86
N GLY A 72 5.31 -4.22 -1.72
CA GLY A 72 4.94 -4.79 -0.42
C GLY A 72 3.46 -5.11 -0.31
N ASP A 73 2.60 -4.18 -0.73
CA ASP A 73 1.14 -4.35 -0.72
C ASP A 73 0.72 -5.52 -1.62
N GLU A 74 1.34 -5.67 -2.80
CA GLU A 74 1.06 -6.77 -3.74
C GLU A 74 1.51 -8.13 -3.19
N ILE A 75 2.71 -8.22 -2.62
CA ILE A 75 3.20 -9.44 -1.98
C ILE A 75 2.28 -9.84 -0.82
N GLN A 76 1.90 -8.88 0.03
CA GLN A 76 0.98 -9.14 1.14
C GLN A 76 -0.38 -9.63 0.64
N ARG A 77 -0.90 -9.07 -0.45
CA ARG A 77 -2.17 -9.52 -1.06
C ARG A 77 -2.08 -10.98 -1.49
N ILE A 78 -1.03 -11.36 -2.23
CA ILE A 78 -0.83 -12.73 -2.72
C ILE A 78 -0.70 -13.72 -1.56
N LEU A 79 0.06 -13.36 -0.52
CA LEU A 79 0.23 -14.22 0.66
C LEU A 79 -1.08 -14.39 1.44
N LEU A 80 -1.86 -13.31 1.60
CA LEU A 80 -3.15 -13.36 2.28
C LEU A 80 -4.17 -14.19 1.50
N GLU A 81 -4.23 -14.03 0.19
CA GLU A 81 -5.09 -14.82 -0.70
C GLU A 81 -4.75 -16.31 -0.60
N ARG A 82 -3.47 -16.66 -0.64
CA ARG A 82 -3.02 -18.04 -0.49
C ARG A 82 -3.35 -18.60 0.90
N ALA A 83 -3.15 -17.83 1.97
CA ALA A 83 -3.50 -18.26 3.33
C ALA A 83 -5.02 -18.49 3.47
N ALA A 84 -5.84 -17.67 2.84
CA ALA A 84 -7.29 -17.85 2.82
C ALA A 84 -7.71 -19.14 2.10
N ILE A 85 -7.09 -19.47 0.97
CA ILE A 85 -7.34 -20.74 0.25
C ILE A 85 -7.01 -21.93 1.14
N HIS A 86 -5.82 -21.95 1.76
CA HIS A 86 -5.44 -23.04 2.66
C HIS A 86 -6.41 -23.18 3.85
N THR A 87 -6.84 -22.05 4.42
CA THR A 87 -7.83 -22.05 5.51
C THR A 87 -9.16 -22.66 5.05
N LEU A 88 -9.60 -22.36 3.82
CA LEU A 88 -10.82 -22.93 3.26
C LEU A 88 -10.69 -24.43 2.96
N ASP A 89 -9.53 -24.87 2.47
CA ASP A 89 -9.24 -26.29 2.25
C ASP A 89 -9.28 -27.07 3.57
N ASP A 90 -8.68 -26.53 4.63
CA ASP A 90 -8.71 -27.12 5.97
C ASP A 90 -10.15 -27.19 6.51
N CYS A 91 -10.94 -26.11 6.39
CA CYS A 91 -12.36 -26.13 6.78
C CYS A 91 -13.18 -27.14 5.96
N LEU A 92 -12.90 -27.31 4.68
CA LEU A 92 -13.57 -28.29 3.84
C LEU A 92 -13.22 -29.73 4.28
N LEU A 93 -11.95 -29.98 4.62
CA LEU A 93 -11.51 -31.26 5.16
C LEU A 93 -12.24 -31.58 6.47
N ASP A 94 -12.36 -30.61 7.38
CA ASP A 94 -13.10 -30.78 8.65
C ASP A 94 -14.56 -31.16 8.41
N ILE A 95 -15.24 -30.49 7.47
CA ILE A 95 -16.63 -30.80 7.12
C ILE A 95 -16.75 -32.21 6.52
N SER A 96 -15.84 -32.57 5.60
CA SER A 96 -15.87 -33.86 4.92
C SER A 96 -15.50 -35.04 5.83
N SER A 97 -14.70 -34.79 6.88
CA SER A 97 -14.26 -35.80 7.84
C SER A 97 -15.20 -35.91 9.05
N GLY A 98 -15.98 -34.86 9.33
CA GLY A 98 -16.93 -34.80 10.45
C GLY A 98 -18.17 -35.69 10.33
N SER A 99 -18.29 -36.51 9.29
CA SER A 99 -19.36 -37.52 9.16
C SER A 99 -19.09 -38.83 9.92
N GLU A 100 -17.97 -38.96 10.64
CA GLU A 100 -17.63 -40.14 11.43
C GLU A 100 -17.81 -39.89 12.95
N GLN A 101 -19.04 -39.68 13.40
CA GLN A 101 -19.41 -39.85 14.82
C GLN A 101 -20.81 -40.51 14.94
N GLU A 102 -20.82 -41.83 14.85
CA GLU A 102 -21.81 -42.75 15.44
C GLU A 102 -20.99 -43.62 16.42
N SER A 103 -21.37 -43.90 17.67
CA SER A 103 -22.65 -43.84 18.39
C SER A 103 -22.34 -43.90 19.89
N GLU A 104 -22.99 -43.09 20.74
CA GLU A 104 -23.00 -43.35 22.19
C GLU A 104 -23.75 -44.67 22.44
N GLU A 105 -23.05 -45.69 22.97
CA GLU A 105 -23.69 -46.93 23.41
C GLU A 105 -24.70 -46.62 24.55
N PRO A 106 -25.89 -47.26 24.56
CA PRO A 106 -26.83 -47.07 25.65
C PRO A 106 -26.26 -47.65 26.95
N LEU A 107 -26.33 -46.86 28.03
CA LEU A 107 -26.06 -47.31 29.39
C LEU A 107 -27.09 -48.39 29.80
N ASP A 108 -26.62 -49.62 29.99
CA ASP A 108 -27.29 -50.68 30.76
C ASP A 108 -26.71 -50.77 32.19
#